data_AF-A0A1V5PSM3-F1
#
_entry.id   AF-A0A1V5PSM3-F1
#
_cell.length_a   1.000
_cell.length_b   1.000
_cell.length_c   1.000
_cell.angle_alpha   90.00
_cell.angle_beta   90.00
_cell.angle_gamma   90.00
#
_symmetry.space_group_name_H-M   'P 1'
#
loop_
_entity.id
_entity.type
_entity.pdbx_description
1 polymer ?
#
loop_
_entity_poly.entity_id
_entity_poly.type
_entity_poly.pdbx_seq_one_letter_code
_entity_poly.pdbx_strand_id
1 'polypeptide(L)'
;MKKTFYFVFILLIILITLYPSFGVEKSASVYVNKQNVATVPIIYKYNIYFAPASLLEKAFYMAVSYDPLLSVVVIEDTVERGDAQYSLNHYWWAMQIGNPLLVKNSPKQDKVKVTNLEEDESPILTKSTVYIPVKVFGSIVGGQAEYKNEKIVFTLPERTIDDIDYRRENTIATGREFTVTPEMALKLAGSLIKGGTIKLPPLPQIE
;
A
#
# COMPACT_ATOMS: atom_id res chain seq x y z
N MET A 1 7.91 -35.09 -44.37
CA MET A 1 7.04 -35.22 -43.17
C MET A 1 7.80 -35.11 -41.84
N LYS A 2 8.90 -35.83 -41.61
CA LYS A 2 9.64 -35.77 -40.33
C LYS A 2 10.16 -34.36 -39.96
N LYS A 3 10.72 -33.61 -40.92
CA LYS A 3 11.27 -32.27 -40.70
C LYS A 3 10.22 -31.23 -40.28
N THR A 4 9.02 -31.32 -40.85
CA THR A 4 7.88 -30.45 -40.50
C THR A 4 7.38 -30.73 -39.09
N PHE A 5 7.40 -31.99 -38.65
CA PHE A 5 7.04 -32.38 -37.29
C PHE A 5 8.00 -31.81 -36.24
N TYR A 6 9.31 -31.87 -36.49
CA TYR A 6 10.31 -31.26 -35.59
C TYR A 6 10.14 -29.74 -35.48
N PHE A 7 9.84 -29.07 -36.60
CA PHE A 7 9.65 -27.62 -36.59
C PHE A 7 8.42 -27.22 -35.75
N VAL A 8 7.30 -27.94 -35.89
CA VAL A 8 6.09 -27.70 -35.09
C VAL A 8 6.34 -27.99 -33.61
N PHE A 9 7.08 -29.05 -33.29
CA PHE A 9 7.36 -29.43 -31.89
C PHE A 9 8.29 -28.42 -31.20
N ILE A 10 9.31 -27.92 -31.90
CA ILE A 10 10.20 -26.87 -31.40
C ILE A 10 9.43 -25.56 -31.20
N LEU A 11 8.57 -25.18 -32.15
CA LEU A 11 7.72 -24.00 -32.02
C LEU A 11 6.77 -24.11 -30.80
N LEU A 12 6.21 -25.30 -30.56
CA LEU A 12 5.33 -25.56 -29.42
C LEU A 12 6.07 -25.45 -28.09
N ILE A 13 7.31 -25.99 -28.01
CA ILE A 13 8.16 -25.86 -26.83
C ILE A 13 8.53 -24.40 -26.61
N ILE A 14 8.92 -23.66 -27.66
CA ILE A 14 9.23 -22.23 -27.56
C ILE A 14 8.00 -21.43 -27.11
N LEU A 15 6.80 -21.74 -27.62
CA LEU A 15 5.56 -21.11 -27.19
C LEU A 15 5.25 -21.43 -25.71
N ILE A 16 5.45 -22.66 -25.26
CA ILE A 16 5.21 -23.08 -23.87
C ILE A 16 6.27 -22.50 -22.91
N THR A 17 7.52 -22.35 -23.33
CA THR A 17 8.60 -21.77 -22.52
C THR A 17 8.63 -20.24 -22.54
N LEU A 18 8.05 -19.61 -23.57
CA LEU A 18 7.80 -18.16 -23.61
C LEU A 18 6.47 -17.79 -22.93
N TYR A 19 5.52 -18.71 -22.74
CA TYR A 19 4.25 -18.40 -22.08
C TYR A 19 4.27 -18.16 -20.56
N PRO A 20 5.30 -18.52 -19.74
CA PRO A 20 5.26 -18.18 -18.32
C PRO A 20 5.73 -16.73 -18.05
N SER A 21 6.20 -15.99 -19.07
CA SER A 21 6.69 -14.61 -18.89
C SER A 21 5.65 -13.53 -19.18
N PHE A 22 4.48 -13.86 -19.71
CA PHE A 22 3.30 -13.02 -19.58
C PHE A 22 2.73 -13.24 -18.19
N GLY A 23 3.27 -12.53 -17.21
CA GLY A 23 2.77 -12.57 -15.83
C GLY A 23 1.28 -12.28 -15.83
N VAL A 24 0.46 -13.32 -15.67
CA VAL A 24 -0.98 -13.18 -15.49
C VAL A 24 -1.14 -12.33 -14.24
N GLU A 25 -1.68 -11.14 -14.43
CA GLU A 25 -2.00 -10.22 -13.35
C GLU A 25 -3.04 -10.91 -12.46
N LYS A 26 -2.57 -11.50 -11.36
CA LYS A 26 -3.44 -12.15 -10.40
C LYS A 26 -4.27 -11.08 -9.73
N SER A 27 -5.56 -11.34 -9.56
CA SER A 27 -6.46 -10.46 -8.83
C SER A 27 -7.02 -11.20 -7.63
N ALA A 28 -7.36 -10.45 -6.58
CA ALA A 28 -8.00 -10.99 -5.39
C ALA A 28 -9.32 -10.27 -5.11
N SER A 29 -10.34 -11.04 -4.75
CA SER A 29 -11.58 -10.49 -4.18
C SER A 29 -11.33 -10.05 -2.75
N VAL A 30 -11.78 -8.85 -2.41
CA VAL A 30 -11.60 -8.26 -1.08
C VAL A 30 -12.87 -8.42 -0.28
N TYR A 31 -12.75 -9.02 0.90
CA TYR A 31 -13.84 -9.18 1.85
C TYR A 31 -13.56 -8.40 3.13
N VAL A 32 -14.49 -7.53 3.52
CA VAL A 32 -14.49 -6.88 4.84
C VAL A 32 -15.63 -7.48 5.65
N ASN A 33 -15.30 -8.15 6.76
CA ASN A 33 -16.28 -8.85 7.62
C ASN A 33 -17.31 -9.68 6.81
N LYS A 34 -16.82 -10.50 5.87
CA LYS A 34 -17.57 -11.39 4.97
C LYS A 34 -18.34 -10.72 3.82
N GLN A 35 -18.31 -9.40 3.69
CA GLN A 35 -18.90 -8.70 2.54
C GLN A 35 -17.84 -8.43 1.47
N ASN A 36 -18.14 -8.76 0.22
CA ASN A 36 -17.27 -8.41 -0.90
C ASN A 36 -17.38 -6.92 -1.20
N VAL A 37 -16.26 -6.20 -1.15
CA VAL A 37 -16.21 -4.75 -1.32
C VAL A 37 -15.42 -4.29 -2.54
N ALA A 38 -14.48 -5.12 -3.04
CA ALA A 38 -13.62 -4.76 -4.15
C ALA A 38 -12.97 -5.99 -4.80
N THR A 39 -12.38 -5.78 -5.97
CA THR A 39 -11.39 -6.70 -6.57
C THR A 39 -10.16 -5.88 -6.93
N VAL A 40 -8.98 -6.36 -6.54
CA VAL A 40 -7.71 -5.63 -6.74
C VAL A 40 -6.64 -6.54 -7.33
N PRO A 41 -5.69 -5.98 -8.12
CA PRO A 41 -4.50 -6.73 -8.52
C PRO A 41 -3.66 -7.08 -7.30
N ILE A 42 -2.99 -8.23 -7.35
CA ILE A 42 -2.07 -8.69 -6.32
C ILE A 42 -0.71 -9.05 -6.91
N ILE A 43 0.33 -8.78 -6.14
CA ILE A 43 1.71 -9.17 -6.47
C ILE A 43 2.16 -10.19 -5.42
N TYR A 44 2.76 -11.28 -5.88
CA TYR A 44 3.46 -12.23 -5.01
C TYR A 44 4.96 -12.02 -5.16
N LYS A 45 5.63 -11.64 -4.06
CA LYS A 45 7.07 -11.39 -4.03
C LYS A 45 7.58 -11.67 -2.62
N TYR A 46 8.81 -12.17 -2.48
CA TYR A 46 9.42 -12.46 -1.17
C TYR A 46 8.57 -13.37 -0.26
N ASN A 47 7.85 -14.33 -0.85
CA ASN A 47 6.91 -15.21 -0.13
C ASN A 47 5.71 -14.53 0.55
N ILE A 48 5.44 -13.27 0.21
CA ILE A 48 4.29 -12.52 0.72
C ILE A 48 3.45 -11.95 -0.43
N TYR A 49 2.19 -11.65 -0.12
CA TYR A 49 1.25 -11.05 -1.05
C TYR A 49 1.11 -9.56 -0.77
N PHE A 50 1.11 -8.79 -1.84
CA PHE A 50 0.92 -7.34 -1.83
C PHE A 50 -0.35 -6.96 -2.56
N ALA A 51 -0.99 -5.89 -2.10
CA ALA A 51 -2.15 -5.26 -2.72
C ALA A 51 -1.90 -3.76 -2.88
N PRO A 52 -2.55 -3.08 -3.85
CA PRO A 52 -2.34 -1.65 -4.06
C PRO A 52 -2.79 -0.84 -2.83
N ALA A 53 -2.05 0.21 -2.48
CA ALA A 53 -2.39 1.08 -1.35
C ALA A 53 -3.79 1.72 -1.50
N SER A 54 -4.24 1.97 -2.74
CA SER A 54 -5.59 2.46 -3.06
C SER A 54 -6.72 1.50 -2.66
N LEU A 55 -6.41 0.28 -2.22
CA LEU A 55 -7.35 -0.58 -1.52
C LEU A 55 -7.93 0.12 -0.28
N LEU A 56 -7.14 0.94 0.42
CA LEU A 56 -7.58 1.68 1.61
C LEU A 56 -8.66 2.72 1.27
N GLU A 57 -8.54 3.36 0.12
CA GLU A 57 -9.56 4.28 -0.38
C GLU A 57 -10.84 3.53 -0.73
N LYS A 58 -10.71 2.41 -1.46
CA LYS A 58 -11.84 1.64 -1.99
C LYS A 58 -12.63 0.89 -0.92
N ALA A 59 -11.95 0.31 0.07
CA ALA A 59 -12.56 -0.58 1.05
C ALA A 59 -12.82 0.10 2.41
N PHE A 60 -12.10 1.19 2.73
CA PHE A 60 -12.12 1.81 4.06
C PHE A 60 -12.36 3.32 4.03
N TYR A 61 -12.54 3.93 2.85
CA TYR A 61 -12.79 5.36 2.67
C TYR A 61 -11.71 6.26 3.30
N MET A 62 -10.46 5.77 3.35
CA MET A 62 -9.29 6.52 3.80
C MET A 62 -8.66 7.29 2.64
N ALA A 63 -7.93 8.36 2.92
CA ALA A 63 -7.19 9.09 1.89
C ALA A 63 -5.79 8.49 1.69
N VAL A 64 -5.40 8.19 0.45
CA VAL A 64 -4.07 7.66 0.13
C VAL A 64 -3.35 8.59 -0.83
N SER A 65 -2.11 8.94 -0.50
CA SER A 65 -1.25 9.72 -1.39
C SER A 65 0.17 9.15 -1.43
N TYR A 66 0.86 9.39 -2.54
CA TYR A 66 2.24 8.97 -2.76
C TYR A 66 3.08 10.17 -3.20
N ASP A 67 4.15 10.43 -2.45
CA ASP A 67 5.19 11.39 -2.81
C ASP A 67 6.32 10.66 -3.55
N PRO A 68 6.50 10.89 -4.87
CA PRO A 68 7.54 10.25 -5.65
C PRO A 68 8.95 10.75 -5.32
N LEU A 69 9.10 12.00 -4.84
CA LEU A 69 10.40 12.58 -4.52
C LEU A 69 11.02 11.89 -3.29
N LEU A 70 10.21 11.69 -2.26
CA LEU A 70 10.63 11.01 -1.03
C LEU A 70 10.38 9.50 -1.05
N SER A 71 9.66 9.02 -2.07
CA SER A 71 9.17 7.65 -2.17
C SER A 71 8.39 7.23 -0.93
N VAL A 72 7.46 8.07 -0.49
CA VAL A 72 6.64 7.85 0.70
C VAL A 72 5.18 7.74 0.31
N VAL A 73 4.51 6.69 0.77
CA VAL A 73 3.05 6.62 0.78
C VAL A 73 2.53 7.10 2.13
N VAL A 74 1.50 7.94 2.11
CA VAL A 74 0.80 8.44 3.29
C VAL A 74 -0.66 8.04 3.20
N ILE A 75 -1.20 7.53 4.31
CA ILE A 75 -2.59 7.11 4.47
C ILE A 75 -3.18 7.94 5.61
N GLU A 76 -4.32 8.58 5.40
CA GLU A 76 -5.01 9.36 6.41
C GLU A 76 -6.41 8.84 6.66
N ASP A 77 -6.79 8.79 7.93
CA ASP A 77 -8.03 8.22 8.44
C ASP A 77 -9.27 8.99 7.94
N THR A 78 -9.27 10.31 8.14
CA THR A 78 -10.36 11.22 7.78
C THR A 78 -9.83 12.65 7.64
N VAL A 79 -10.45 13.41 6.75
CA VAL A 79 -10.33 14.87 6.68
C VAL A 79 -11.74 15.42 6.49
N GLU A 80 -12.22 16.22 7.45
CA GLU A 80 -13.50 16.91 7.30
C GLU A 80 -13.32 18.15 6.41
N ARG A 81 -14.43 18.71 5.92
CA ARG A 81 -14.36 19.88 5.03
C ARG A 81 -13.71 21.05 5.75
N GLY A 82 -12.56 21.50 5.24
CA GLY A 82 -11.86 22.66 5.77
C GLY A 82 -10.72 22.31 6.74
N ASP A 83 -10.51 21.04 7.05
CA ASP A 83 -9.34 20.63 7.82
C ASP A 83 -8.07 20.67 6.97
N ALA A 84 -6.94 20.93 7.63
CA ALA A 84 -5.63 20.76 7.03
C ALA A 84 -5.31 19.26 6.92
N GLN A 85 -5.25 18.75 5.68
CA GLN A 85 -4.90 17.36 5.41
C GLN A 85 -3.53 17.01 6.00
N TYR A 86 -3.42 15.78 6.50
CA TYR A 86 -2.23 15.17 7.08
C TYR A 86 -1.58 15.99 8.21
N SER A 87 -2.40 16.80 8.88
CA SER A 87 -2.02 17.54 10.08
C SER A 87 -1.61 16.60 11.22
N LEU A 88 -0.81 17.12 12.16
CA LEU A 88 -0.53 16.43 13.42
C LEU A 88 -1.80 16.18 14.26
N ASN A 89 -2.87 16.90 13.95
CA ASN A 89 -4.18 16.76 14.60
C ASN A 89 -4.99 15.57 14.05
N HIS A 90 -4.54 14.91 13.00
CA HIS A 90 -5.26 13.79 12.37
C HIS A 90 -4.54 12.46 12.55
N TYR A 91 -5.30 11.38 12.46
CA TYR A 91 -4.74 10.05 12.38
C TYR A 91 -4.21 9.79 10.97
N TRP A 92 -2.91 9.51 10.87
CA TRP A 92 -2.30 9.12 9.61
C TRP A 92 -1.19 8.09 9.82
N TRP A 93 -0.89 7.37 8.75
CA TRP A 93 0.21 6.42 8.63
C TRP A 93 1.07 6.79 7.44
N ALA A 94 2.35 6.46 7.51
CA ALA A 94 3.26 6.67 6.41
C ALA A 94 4.30 5.55 6.34
N MET A 95 4.69 5.21 5.12
CA MET A 95 5.69 4.18 4.84
C MET A 95 6.55 4.63 3.66
N GLN A 96 7.85 4.38 3.73
CA GLN A 96 8.77 4.64 2.62
C GLN A 96 8.99 3.37 1.80
N ILE A 97 8.99 3.48 0.46
CA ILE A 97 9.28 2.36 -0.44
C ILE A 97 10.63 1.73 -0.10
N GLY A 98 10.65 0.40 0.06
CA GLY A 98 11.85 -0.35 0.39
C GLY A 98 12.33 -0.21 1.85
N ASN A 99 11.52 0.39 2.73
CA ASN A 99 11.85 0.55 4.14
C ASN A 99 10.79 -0.14 5.04
N PRO A 100 11.19 -1.08 5.93
CA PRO A 100 10.26 -1.83 6.77
C PRO A 100 9.84 -1.04 8.02
N LEU A 101 9.44 0.23 7.83
CA LEU A 101 9.02 1.12 8.91
C LEU A 101 7.61 1.64 8.64
N LEU A 102 6.71 1.38 9.60
CA LEU A 102 5.37 1.96 9.65
C LEU A 102 5.36 3.09 10.67
N VAL A 103 5.23 4.32 10.17
CA VAL A 103 5.10 5.52 10.99
C VAL A 103 3.62 5.82 11.19
N LYS A 104 3.20 6.07 12.43
CA LYS A 104 1.83 6.43 12.79
C LYS A 104 1.81 7.73 13.56
N ASN A 105 0.95 8.65 13.15
CA ASN A 105 0.53 9.79 13.95
C ASN A 105 -0.79 9.49 14.65
N SER A 106 -0.84 9.83 15.94
CA SER A 106 -2.06 9.74 16.75
C SER A 106 -2.22 11.05 17.50
N PRO A 107 -3.23 11.88 17.18
CA PRO A 107 -3.45 13.16 17.86
C PRO A 107 -3.66 12.98 19.37
N LYS A 108 -4.22 11.84 19.81
CA LYS A 108 -4.43 11.54 21.24
C LYS A 108 -3.14 11.25 22.04
N GLN A 109 -2.00 11.07 21.37
CA GLN A 109 -0.76 10.60 22.01
C GLN A 109 0.40 11.62 21.91
N ASP A 110 0.17 12.80 21.32
CA ASP A 110 1.14 13.90 21.12
C ASP A 110 2.49 13.51 20.49
N LYS A 111 2.64 12.27 20.01
CA LYS A 111 3.89 11.72 19.51
C LYS A 111 3.65 10.80 18.33
N VAL A 112 4.53 10.94 17.33
CA VAL A 112 4.66 9.99 16.22
C VAL A 112 5.24 8.69 16.78
N LYS A 113 4.57 7.57 16.49
CA LYS A 113 5.04 6.23 16.81
C LYS A 113 5.63 5.57 15.57
N VAL A 114 6.79 4.94 15.73
CA VAL A 114 7.42 4.15 14.68
C VAL A 114 7.30 2.68 15.06
N THR A 115 6.91 1.84 14.10
CA THR A 115 6.82 0.39 14.25
C THR A 115 7.74 -0.26 13.22
N ASN A 116 8.64 -1.13 13.68
CA ASN A 116 9.45 -1.96 12.80
C ASN A 116 8.58 -3.11 12.26
N LEU A 117 8.60 -3.28 10.95
CA LEU A 117 8.00 -4.41 10.25
C LEU A 117 9.06 -5.47 9.98
N GLU A 118 8.65 -6.63 9.45
CA GLU A 118 9.59 -7.61 8.93
C GLU A 118 10.30 -7.03 7.68
N GLU A 119 11.54 -7.45 7.39
CA GLU A 119 12.34 -6.84 6.31
C GLU A 119 11.65 -6.93 4.93
N ASP A 120 10.99 -8.06 4.68
CA ASP A 120 10.21 -8.32 3.47
C ASP A 120 8.88 -7.56 3.43
N GLU A 121 8.39 -7.02 4.56
CA GLU A 121 7.16 -6.23 4.67
C GLU A 121 7.33 -4.75 4.26
N SER A 122 8.41 -4.43 3.55
CA SER A 122 8.60 -3.11 2.96
C SER A 122 7.64 -2.88 1.78
N PRO A 123 7.01 -1.69 1.64
CA PRO A 123 6.16 -1.42 0.49
C PRO A 123 7.00 -1.31 -0.79
N ILE A 124 6.40 -1.66 -1.92
CA ILE A 124 7.07 -1.69 -3.23
C ILE A 124 6.36 -0.77 -4.22
N LEU A 125 7.12 -0.22 -5.17
CA LEU A 125 6.59 0.53 -6.31
C LEU A 125 6.62 -0.36 -7.55
N THR A 126 5.51 -0.50 -8.26
CA THR A 126 5.43 -1.24 -9.52
C THR A 126 4.42 -0.59 -10.43
N LYS A 127 4.80 -0.31 -11.69
CA LYS A 127 3.95 0.39 -12.68
C LYS A 127 3.31 1.66 -12.10
N SER A 128 4.11 2.49 -11.41
CA SER A 128 3.67 3.72 -10.75
C SER A 128 2.58 3.55 -9.69
N THR A 129 2.34 2.32 -9.22
CA THR A 129 1.39 2.00 -8.15
C THR A 129 2.18 1.52 -6.94
N VAL A 130 1.85 2.07 -5.78
CA VAL A 130 2.39 1.61 -4.50
C VAL A 130 1.62 0.38 -4.04
N TYR A 131 2.35 -0.68 -3.74
CA TYR A 131 1.84 -1.94 -3.22
C TYR A 131 2.34 -2.14 -1.79
N ILE A 132 1.42 -2.47 -0.89
CA ILE A 132 1.66 -2.71 0.54
C ILE A 132 1.43 -4.20 0.81
N PRO A 133 2.21 -4.85 1.69
CA PRO A 133 1.93 -6.22 2.11
C PRO A 133 0.53 -6.36 2.71
N VAL A 134 -0.20 -7.42 2.37
CA VAL A 134 -1.58 -7.64 2.82
C VAL A 134 -1.70 -7.56 4.35
N LYS A 135 -0.77 -8.17 5.08
CA LYS A 135 -0.75 -8.16 6.56
C LYS A 135 -0.64 -6.75 7.15
N VAL A 136 0.08 -5.84 6.51
CA VAL A 136 0.29 -4.46 6.98
C VAL A 136 -1.00 -3.64 6.94
N PHE A 137 -1.93 -3.93 6.01
CA PHE A 137 -3.23 -3.27 6.01
C PHE A 137 -3.97 -3.47 7.33
N GLY A 138 -3.87 -4.66 7.95
CA GLY A 138 -4.47 -4.95 9.26
C GLY A 138 -3.98 -3.99 10.35
N SER A 139 -2.67 -3.70 10.37
CA SER A 139 -2.06 -2.74 11.31
C SER A 139 -2.54 -1.30 11.10
N ILE A 140 -2.89 -0.94 9.86
CA ILE A 140 -3.42 0.40 9.52
C ILE A 140 -4.87 0.51 9.96
N VAL A 141 -5.72 -0.45 9.56
CA VAL A 141 -7.17 -0.39 9.83
C VAL A 141 -7.55 -0.86 11.25
N GLY A 142 -6.60 -1.42 12.01
CA GLY A 142 -6.84 -1.86 13.39
C GLY A 142 -7.51 -3.23 13.50
N GLY A 143 -7.18 -4.16 12.60
CA GLY A 143 -7.68 -5.54 12.59
C GLY A 143 -6.70 -6.53 11.97
N GLN A 144 -7.19 -7.65 11.47
CA GLN A 144 -6.40 -8.65 10.76
C GLN A 144 -6.70 -8.62 9.26
N ALA A 145 -5.67 -8.87 8.45
CA ALA A 145 -5.76 -8.92 7.00
C ALA A 145 -4.94 -10.12 6.49
N GLU A 146 -5.59 -11.00 5.73
CA GLU A 146 -5.00 -12.25 5.27
C GLU A 146 -5.31 -12.50 3.80
N TYR A 147 -4.35 -13.07 3.07
CA TYR A 147 -4.59 -13.58 1.72
C TYR A 147 -4.75 -15.11 1.75
N LYS A 148 -5.85 -15.63 1.21
CA LYS A 148 -6.10 -17.07 1.07
C LYS A 148 -7.03 -17.36 -0.10
N ASN A 149 -6.66 -18.31 -0.96
CA ASN A 149 -7.49 -18.78 -2.07
C ASN A 149 -8.07 -17.64 -2.92
N GLU A 150 -7.20 -16.73 -3.39
CA GLU A 150 -7.58 -15.56 -4.22
C GLU A 150 -8.51 -14.56 -3.52
N LYS A 151 -8.54 -14.58 -2.19
CA LYS A 151 -9.29 -13.65 -1.36
C LYS A 151 -8.36 -12.92 -0.42
N ILE A 152 -8.53 -11.61 -0.31
CA ILE A 152 -8.03 -10.82 0.82
C ILE A 152 -9.19 -10.70 1.80
N VAL A 153 -9.01 -11.18 3.03
CA VAL A 153 -10.04 -11.18 4.07
C VAL A 153 -9.60 -10.26 5.20
N PHE A 154 -10.41 -9.26 5.48
CA PHE A 154 -10.29 -8.38 6.64
C PHE A 154 -11.26 -8.83 7.73
N THR A 155 -10.69 -9.09 8.91
CA THR A 155 -11.43 -9.38 10.14
C THR A 155 -11.26 -8.20 11.08
N LEU A 156 -12.30 -7.37 11.21
CA LEU A 156 -12.27 -6.12 11.95
C LEU A 156 -13.20 -6.16 13.18
N PRO A 157 -12.81 -5.51 14.30
CA PRO A 157 -13.70 -5.31 15.43
C PRO A 157 -14.84 -4.34 15.07
N GLU A 158 -15.98 -4.45 15.77
CA GLU A 158 -17.21 -3.68 15.50
C GLU A 158 -16.96 -2.16 15.46
N ARG A 159 -16.21 -1.61 16.42
CA ARG A 159 -15.82 -0.19 16.44
C ARG A 159 -15.19 0.30 15.12
N THR A 160 -14.42 -0.54 14.46
CA THR A 160 -13.72 -0.18 13.21
C THR A 160 -14.69 -0.19 12.05
N ILE A 161 -15.75 -1.00 12.09
CA ILE A 161 -16.83 -0.97 11.11
C ILE A 161 -17.63 0.33 11.26
N ASP A 162 -17.94 0.74 12.50
CA ASP A 162 -18.61 2.02 12.77
C ASP A 162 -17.79 3.20 12.21
N ASP A 163 -16.46 3.17 12.39
CA ASP A 163 -15.57 4.17 11.81
C ASP A 163 -15.62 4.18 10.27
N ILE A 164 -15.72 3.02 9.61
CA ILE A 164 -15.85 2.91 8.14
C ILE A 164 -17.17 3.52 7.67
N ASP A 165 -18.27 3.24 8.38
CA ASP A 165 -19.58 3.79 8.06
C ASP A 165 -19.60 5.31 8.24
N TYR A 166 -19.02 5.81 9.35
CA TYR A 166 -18.83 7.25 9.57
C TYR A 166 -18.04 7.88 8.43
N ARG A 167 -16.91 7.28 8.03
CA ARG A 167 -16.08 7.78 6.93
C ARG A 167 -16.85 7.83 5.61
N ARG A 168 -17.61 6.78 5.28
CA ARG A 168 -18.42 6.71 4.06
C ARG A 168 -19.41 7.87 3.96
N GLU A 169 -19.99 8.28 5.08
CA GLU A 169 -21.03 9.31 5.13
C GLU A 169 -20.49 10.74 5.23
N ASN A 170 -19.33 10.92 5.89
CA ASN A 170 -18.84 12.23 6.30
C ASN A 170 -17.53 12.66 5.61
N THR A 171 -16.82 11.75 4.94
CA THR A 171 -15.50 12.07 4.37
C THR A 171 -15.64 12.68 2.97
N ILE A 172 -15.04 13.86 2.77
CA ILE A 172 -14.91 14.51 1.44
C ILE A 172 -13.66 14.03 0.71
N ALA A 173 -12.77 13.29 1.38
CA ALA A 173 -11.49 12.85 0.85
C ALA A 173 -11.65 11.72 -0.20
N THR A 174 -12.16 12.08 -1.37
CA THR A 174 -11.73 11.44 -2.62
C THR A 174 -10.30 11.92 -2.88
N GLY A 175 -9.32 11.01 -2.91
CA GLY A 175 -7.91 11.33 -3.17
C GLY A 175 -7.72 12.26 -4.37
N ARG A 176 -7.53 13.55 -4.10
CA ARG A 176 -7.03 14.53 -5.06
C ARG A 176 -5.78 15.18 -4.47
N GLU A 177 -4.81 15.35 -5.37
CA GLU A 177 -3.42 15.76 -5.19
C GLU A 177 -3.04 16.26 -3.80
N PHE A 178 -2.16 15.50 -3.14
CA PHE A 178 -1.51 15.89 -1.90
C PHE A 178 0.00 15.98 -2.09
N THR A 179 0.59 17.04 -1.54
CA THR A 179 2.04 17.21 -1.40
C THR A 179 2.38 17.06 0.07
N VAL A 180 3.28 16.12 0.41
CA VAL A 180 3.79 15.92 1.77
C VAL A 180 4.27 17.25 2.34
N THR A 181 3.77 17.63 3.52
CA THR A 181 4.23 18.86 4.16
C THR A 181 5.70 18.69 4.59
N PRO A 182 6.53 19.75 4.52
CA PRO A 182 7.93 19.68 4.94
C PRO A 182 8.10 19.15 6.37
N GLU A 183 7.18 19.46 7.29
CA GLU A 183 7.20 18.99 8.68
C GLU A 183 6.97 17.49 8.80
N MET A 184 6.07 16.93 8.00
CA MET A 184 5.89 15.49 7.89
C MET A 184 7.11 14.84 7.25
N ALA A 185 7.64 15.40 6.16
CA ALA A 185 8.86 14.93 5.54
C ALA A 185 10.03 14.93 6.54
N LEU A 186 10.16 15.96 7.38
CA LEU A 186 11.18 16.09 8.43
C LEU A 186 10.97 15.09 9.57
N LYS A 187 9.73 14.85 10.02
CA LYS A 187 9.44 13.85 11.05
C LYS A 187 9.64 12.44 10.52
N LEU A 188 9.25 12.17 9.28
CA LEU A 188 9.50 10.91 8.59
C LEU A 188 11.00 10.71 8.40
N ALA A 189 11.71 11.68 7.83
CA ALA A 189 13.16 11.63 7.69
C ALA A 189 13.86 11.47 9.04
N GLY A 190 13.45 12.20 10.09
CA GLY A 190 14.02 12.09 11.44
C GLY A 190 13.75 10.74 12.12
N SER A 191 12.58 10.14 11.90
CA SER A 191 12.22 8.79 12.37
C SER A 191 12.95 7.69 11.61
N LEU A 192 13.12 7.88 10.29
CA LEU A 192 13.85 6.97 9.42
C LEU A 192 15.37 7.05 9.71
N ILE A 193 15.96 8.25 9.88
CA ILE A 193 17.37 8.49 10.27
C ILE A 193 17.74 7.86 11.62
N LYS A 194 16.81 7.85 12.60
CA LYS A 194 17.05 7.21 13.90
C LYS A 194 16.93 5.67 13.87
N GLY A 195 16.34 5.10 12.80
CA GLY A 195 16.17 3.65 12.62
C GLY A 195 17.11 3.01 11.57
N GLY A 196 17.78 3.81 10.75
CA GLY A 196 18.69 3.35 9.70
C GLY A 196 18.98 4.44 8.67
N THR A 197 20.11 4.37 7.98
CA THR A 197 20.57 5.41 7.05
C THR A 197 19.63 5.52 5.84
N ILE A 198 18.92 6.65 5.70
CA ILE A 198 18.20 6.97 4.47
C ILE A 198 19.23 7.23 3.36
N LYS A 199 19.14 6.51 2.24
CA LYS A 199 19.75 6.95 0.98
C LYS A 199 18.82 7.99 0.36
N LEU A 200 19.15 9.27 0.56
CA LEU A 200 18.50 10.34 -0.20
C LEU A 200 18.86 10.15 -1.68
N PRO A 201 17.91 10.28 -2.62
CA PRO A 201 18.26 10.38 -4.03
C PRO A 201 19.14 11.63 -4.24
N PRO A 202 20.12 11.58 -5.17
CA PRO A 202 20.91 12.76 -5.50
C PRO A 202 19.96 13.88 -5.94
N LEU A 203 20.12 15.06 -5.35
CA LEU A 203 19.41 16.25 -5.78
C LEU A 203 19.70 16.46 -7.29
N PRO A 204 18.67 16.77 -8.11
CA PRO A 204 18.92 17.12 -9.50
C PRO A 204 19.87 18.31 -9.54
N GLN A 205 21.02 18.12 -10.17
CA GLN A 205 21.92 19.21 -10.48
C GLN A 205 21.21 20.09 -11.51
N ILE A 206 20.92 21.32 -11.11
CA ILE A 206 20.47 22.35 -12.05
C ILE A 206 21.71 22.71 -12.87
N GLU A 207 21.70 22.40 -14.16
CA GLU A 207 22.67 22.93 -15.14
C GLU A 207 22.44 24.42 -15.38
#